data_AF-A0AAU3TKW0-F1
#
_entry.id   AF-A0AAU3TKW0-F1
#
_cell.length_a   1.000
_cell.length_b   1.000
_cell.length_c   1.000
_cell.angle_alpha   90.00
_cell.angle_beta   90.00
_cell.angle_gamma   90.00
#
_symmetry.space_group_name_H-M   'P 1'
#
loop_
_entity.id
_entity.type
_entity.pdbx_description
1 polymer ?
#
loop_
_entity_poly.entity_id
_entity_poly.type
_entity_poly.pdbx_seq_one_letter_code
_entity_poly.pdbx_strand_id
1 'polypeptide(L)'
;MVLVTEAIVSVCRALTDSSDTRPWQEKIEDCFADFDEEKLEETLKAFVEVCEADKPENWAEKFKNANYKNFVERLLGAAQYRLLVNAVMEDGAVVALAIRRGVRALMPFAVAWSDALSLMSKEQLKAAKRIDALAINAVQIIVSLDGFLGEKLLSALPMEVTAATSSDLTAWTPDGADDLVLQFRTLVTDASAKRVERANSTLVRKIRGARDALKYSEDGISQAANSLIELLDRIMREAFPPDSVLSWVDGNLPDEPDLTYLKDGQRAPTKRAEALCFVHGGGPVMPRDANKYDIGEGPSFLHDVVALGLISARNKLQKLKHADGGTPEEREQLMAVLSALEGALMLGLTIGGLSAEPPTPLELPAA
;
A
#
# COMPACT_ATOMS: atom_id res chain seq x y z
N MET A 1 11.07 22.27 14.89
CA MET A 1 11.17 21.32 16.02
C MET A 1 9.81 21.11 16.71
N VAL A 2 9.12 22.16 17.19
CA VAL A 2 7.80 22.03 17.85
C VAL A 2 6.75 21.32 16.97
N LEU A 3 6.61 21.74 15.71
CA LEU A 3 5.68 21.11 14.75
C LEU A 3 5.96 19.61 14.52
N VAL A 4 7.23 19.22 14.44
CA VAL A 4 7.65 17.81 14.26
C VAL A 4 7.29 16.99 15.51
N THR A 5 7.54 17.53 16.70
CA THR A 5 7.17 16.88 17.96
C THR A 5 5.66 16.72 18.10
N GLU A 6 4.88 17.75 17.76
CA GLU A 6 3.41 17.70 17.77
C GLU A 6 2.86 16.65 16.80
N ALA A 7 3.43 16.55 15.60
CA ALA A 7 3.06 15.51 14.63
C ALA A 7 3.37 14.10 15.16
N ILE A 8 4.57 13.88 15.69
CA ILE A 8 4.96 12.58 16.28
C ILE A 8 4.04 12.20 17.43
N VAL A 9 3.76 13.12 18.35
CA VAL A 9 2.88 12.88 19.51
C VAL A 9 1.45 12.56 19.05
N SER A 10 0.93 13.31 18.08
CA SER A 10 -0.43 13.09 17.55
C SER A 10 -0.55 11.73 16.87
N VAL A 11 0.41 11.36 16.02
CA VAL A 11 0.46 10.03 15.38
C VAL A 11 0.62 8.92 16.42
N CYS A 12 1.51 9.10 17.42
CA CYS A 12 1.69 8.11 18.48
C CYS A 12 0.40 7.90 19.27
N ARG A 13 -0.30 8.98 19.62
CA ARG A 13 -1.59 8.92 20.31
C ARG A 13 -2.62 8.17 19.47
N ALA A 14 -2.77 8.52 18.19
CA ALA A 14 -3.74 7.90 17.29
C ALA A 14 -3.48 6.39 17.10
N LEU A 15 -2.21 5.99 16.98
CA LEU A 15 -1.84 4.58 16.80
C LEU A 15 -1.87 3.76 18.10
N THR A 16 -1.72 4.41 19.26
CA THR A 16 -1.74 3.73 20.57
C THR A 16 -3.12 3.70 21.22
N ASP A 17 -4.06 4.54 20.78
CA ASP A 17 -5.44 4.56 21.27
C ASP A 17 -6.18 3.26 20.92
N SER A 18 -6.47 2.48 21.95
CA SER A 18 -7.20 1.21 21.88
C SER A 18 -8.72 1.39 21.85
N SER A 19 -9.23 2.59 22.15
CA SER A 19 -10.65 2.90 22.08
C SER A 19 -11.11 3.26 20.67
N ASP A 20 -10.19 3.74 19.83
CA ASP A 20 -10.46 4.01 18.42
C ASP A 20 -10.35 2.71 17.61
N THR A 21 -11.47 2.21 17.08
CA THR A 21 -11.53 0.98 16.28
C THR A 21 -11.41 1.23 14.78
N ARG A 22 -11.22 2.48 14.34
CA ARG A 22 -11.15 2.84 12.92
C ARG A 22 -9.87 2.29 12.27
N PRO A 23 -9.84 2.10 10.93
CA PRO A 23 -8.63 1.76 10.20
C PRO A 23 -7.50 2.78 10.46
N TRP A 24 -6.25 2.31 10.51
CA TRP A 24 -5.11 3.17 10.85
C TRP A 24 -4.92 4.36 9.89
N GLN A 25 -5.32 4.22 8.62
CA GLN A 25 -5.22 5.29 7.64
C GLN A 25 -6.10 6.47 8.05
N GLU A 26 -7.36 6.20 8.40
CA GLU A 26 -8.30 7.22 8.89
C GLU A 26 -7.78 7.88 10.18
N LYS A 27 -7.15 7.09 11.07
CA LYS A 27 -6.53 7.62 12.29
C LYS A 27 -5.35 8.56 12.03
N ILE A 28 -4.51 8.24 11.04
CA ILE A 28 -3.36 9.08 10.69
C ILE A 28 -3.81 10.31 9.88
N GLU A 29 -4.76 10.16 8.96
CA GLU A 29 -5.34 11.27 8.19
C GLU A 29 -5.91 12.34 9.13
N ASP A 30 -6.66 11.94 10.17
CA ASP A 30 -7.18 12.85 11.19
C ASP A 30 -6.08 13.63 11.94
N CYS A 31 -4.87 13.08 12.07
CA CYS A 31 -3.75 13.79 12.72
C CYS A 31 -3.29 15.01 11.91
N PHE A 32 -3.65 15.06 10.62
CA PHE A 32 -3.24 16.10 9.68
C PHE A 32 -4.45 16.81 9.05
N ALA A 33 -5.67 16.59 9.54
CA ALA A 33 -6.88 17.20 8.97
C ALA A 33 -6.86 18.74 8.97
N ASP A 34 -6.15 19.35 9.92
CA ASP A 34 -5.96 20.79 10.05
C ASP A 34 -4.66 21.30 9.38
N PHE A 35 -3.97 20.44 8.63
CA PHE A 35 -2.78 20.80 7.86
C PHE A 35 -3.20 21.06 6.41
N ASP A 36 -2.87 22.24 5.89
CA ASP A 36 -2.84 22.44 4.45
C ASP A 36 -1.58 21.78 3.85
N GLU A 37 -1.56 21.66 2.52
CA GLU A 37 -0.47 21.02 1.77
C GLU A 37 0.89 21.68 2.08
N GLU A 38 0.91 23.00 2.23
CA GLU A 38 2.11 23.79 2.54
C GLU A 38 2.65 23.49 3.94
N LYS A 39 1.80 23.45 4.97
CA LYS A 39 2.18 23.12 6.35
C LYS A 39 2.60 21.65 6.51
N LEU A 40 2.00 20.74 5.73
CA LEU A 40 2.43 19.35 5.68
C LEU A 40 3.82 19.24 5.06
N GLU A 41 4.07 19.92 3.94
CA GLU A 41 5.37 19.95 3.27
C GLU A 41 6.45 20.55 4.16
N GLU A 42 6.16 21.66 4.86
CA GLU A 42 7.08 22.26 5.84
C GLU A 42 7.38 21.31 6.99
N THR A 43 6.38 20.59 7.50
CA THR A 43 6.56 19.64 8.60
C THR A 43 7.41 18.44 8.18
N LEU A 44 7.20 17.92 6.96
CA LEU A 44 8.00 16.84 6.39
C LEU A 44 9.44 17.27 6.11
N LYS A 45 9.64 18.46 5.52
CA LYS A 45 10.98 19.04 5.32
C LYS A 45 11.71 19.23 6.64
N ALA A 46 11.05 19.81 7.64
CA ALA A 46 11.63 19.98 8.97
C ALA A 46 11.96 18.63 9.64
N PHE A 47 11.17 17.58 9.42
CA PHE A 47 11.48 16.23 9.92
C PHE A 47 12.72 15.64 9.25
N VAL A 48 12.84 15.76 7.92
CA VAL A 48 14.01 15.30 7.16
C VAL A 48 15.26 16.06 7.61
N GLU A 49 15.20 17.39 7.68
CA GLU A 49 16.30 18.23 8.14
C GLU A 49 16.77 17.87 9.55
N VAL A 50 15.85 17.57 10.47
CA VAL A 50 16.20 17.11 11.83
C VAL A 50 16.91 15.75 11.79
N CYS A 51 16.43 14.81 10.99
CA CYS A 51 17.05 13.49 10.84
C CYS A 51 18.45 13.55 10.20
N GLU A 52 18.66 14.47 9.25
CA GLU A 52 19.92 14.65 8.54
C GLU A 52 20.94 15.47 9.34
N ALA A 53 20.49 16.55 10.00
CA ALA A 53 21.37 17.47 10.73
C ALA A 53 21.90 16.86 12.03
N ASP A 54 21.10 16.06 12.74
CA ASP A 54 21.48 15.45 14.00
C ASP A 54 21.33 13.93 13.88
N LYS A 55 22.37 13.29 13.32
CA LYS A 55 22.37 11.82 13.14
C LYS A 55 22.02 11.15 14.47
N PRO A 56 20.93 10.36 14.54
CA PRO A 56 20.48 9.72 15.78
C PRO A 56 21.58 8.89 16.47
N GLU A 57 22.50 8.36 15.66
CA GLU A 57 23.70 7.64 16.08
C GLU A 57 24.60 8.48 17.00
N ASN A 58 24.84 9.75 16.65
CA ASN A 58 25.68 10.67 17.44
C ASN A 58 25.04 10.98 18.79
N TRP A 59 23.71 11.08 18.85
CA TRP A 59 22.97 11.26 20.09
C TRP A 59 23.00 10.00 20.94
N ALA A 60 22.74 8.84 20.35
CA ALA A 60 22.79 7.55 21.02
C ALA A 60 24.19 7.26 21.60
N GLU A 61 25.26 7.60 20.88
CA GLU A 61 26.64 7.47 21.37
C GLU A 61 26.95 8.40 22.55
N LYS A 62 26.47 9.65 22.52
CA LYS A 62 26.60 10.59 23.65
C LYS A 62 25.95 10.04 24.92
N PHE A 63 24.76 9.43 24.80
CA PHE A 63 24.06 8.83 25.95
C PHE A 63 24.65 7.50 26.43
N LYS A 64 25.28 6.73 25.53
CA LYS A 64 26.04 5.52 25.88
C LYS A 64 27.37 5.82 26.58
N ASN A 65 27.86 7.05 26.49
CA ASN A 65 29.13 7.45 27.10
C ASN A 65 29.01 7.52 28.63
N ALA A 66 29.78 6.67 29.32
CA ALA A 66 29.83 6.64 30.79
C ALA A 66 30.19 8.00 31.40
N ASN A 67 30.98 8.83 30.71
CA ASN A 67 31.34 10.18 31.17
C ASN A 67 30.15 11.14 31.12
N TYR A 68 29.28 11.00 30.12
CA TYR A 68 28.07 11.80 30.00
C TYR A 68 27.05 11.42 31.07
N LYS A 69 26.84 10.11 31.27
CA LYS A 69 26.02 9.59 32.38
C LYS A 69 26.49 10.13 33.73
N ASN A 70 27.78 10.02 34.02
CA ASN A 70 28.36 10.52 35.28
C ASN A 70 28.25 12.04 35.41
N PHE A 71 28.37 12.79 34.30
CA PHE A 71 28.19 14.24 34.28
C PHE A 71 26.76 14.65 34.61
N VAL A 72 25.76 14.05 33.93
CA VAL A 72 24.34 14.37 34.14
C VAL A 72 23.89 13.93 35.55
N GLU A 73 24.34 12.77 36.03
CA GLU A 73 24.06 12.29 37.38
C GLU A 73 24.64 13.22 38.46
N ARG A 74 25.84 13.78 38.25
CA ARG A 74 26.45 14.78 39.14
C ARG A 74 25.76 16.14 39.06
N LEU A 75 25.23 16.52 37.90
CA LEU A 75 24.56 17.80 37.68
C LEU A 75 23.15 17.83 38.30
N LEU A 76 22.35 16.79 38.06
CA LEU A 76 20.96 16.72 38.49
C LEU A 76 20.79 16.07 39.87
N GLY A 77 21.77 15.28 40.30
CA GLY A 77 21.64 14.38 41.44
C GLY A 77 21.02 13.03 41.05
N ALA A 78 21.37 11.98 41.81
CA ALA A 78 21.00 10.60 41.48
C ALA A 78 19.49 10.31 41.50
N ALA A 79 18.68 11.10 42.21
CA ALA A 79 17.23 10.93 42.26
C ALA A 79 16.56 11.51 41.00
N GLN A 80 16.89 12.75 40.65
CA GLN A 80 16.37 13.44 39.47
C GLN A 80 16.85 12.79 38.17
N TYR A 81 18.10 12.32 38.14
CA TYR A 81 18.61 11.55 37.00
C TYR A 81 17.79 10.26 36.77
N ARG A 82 17.45 9.53 37.84
CA ARG A 82 16.60 8.34 37.74
C ARG A 82 15.19 8.66 37.24
N LEU A 83 14.59 9.76 37.72
CA LEU A 83 13.29 10.21 37.23
C LEU A 83 13.34 10.56 35.74
N LEU A 84 14.40 11.25 35.29
CA LEU A 84 14.60 11.57 33.88
C LEU A 84 14.73 10.30 33.01
N VAL A 85 15.56 9.34 33.44
CA VAL A 85 15.73 8.07 32.71
C VAL A 85 14.41 7.32 32.62
N ASN A 86 13.66 7.23 33.73
CA ASN A 86 12.35 6.56 33.74
C ASN A 86 11.37 7.25 32.79
N ALA A 87 11.27 8.59 32.83
CA ALA A 87 10.41 9.33 31.91
C ALA A 87 10.77 9.09 30.43
N VAL A 88 12.07 9.09 30.10
CA VAL A 88 12.54 8.78 28.73
C VAL A 88 12.19 7.35 28.34
N MET A 89 12.27 6.38 29.26
CA MET A 89 11.90 5.00 28.98
C MET A 89 10.39 4.82 28.81
N GLU A 90 9.57 5.51 29.61
CA GLU A 90 8.11 5.50 29.50
C GLU A 90 7.65 6.13 28.17
N ASP A 91 8.16 7.31 27.82
CA ASP A 91 7.88 7.97 26.54
C ASP A 91 8.37 7.11 25.36
N GLY A 92 9.58 6.54 25.50
CA GLY A 92 10.15 5.62 24.52
C GLY A 92 9.29 4.38 24.30
N ALA A 93 8.66 3.85 25.35
CA ALA A 93 7.75 2.70 25.26
C ALA A 93 6.51 3.03 24.43
N VAL A 94 5.93 4.22 24.60
CA VAL A 94 4.77 4.69 23.81
C VAL A 94 5.15 4.86 22.34
N VAL A 95 6.28 5.49 22.04
CA VAL A 95 6.77 5.68 20.67
C VAL A 95 7.08 4.33 20.01
N ALA A 96 7.76 3.43 20.72
CA ALA A 96 8.08 2.09 20.22
C ALA A 96 6.81 1.28 19.90
N LEU A 97 5.78 1.37 20.76
CA LEU A 97 4.49 0.75 20.52
C LEU A 97 3.81 1.32 19.27
N ALA A 98 3.80 2.64 19.11
CA ALA A 98 3.23 3.32 17.95
C ALA A 98 3.92 2.90 16.65
N ILE A 99 5.26 2.89 16.63
CA ILE A 99 6.05 2.44 15.47
C ILE A 99 5.71 1.00 15.13
N ARG A 100 5.68 0.11 16.12
CA ARG A 100 5.34 -1.30 15.89
C ARG A 100 3.94 -1.48 15.32
N ARG A 101 2.94 -0.80 15.88
CA ARG A 101 1.57 -0.83 15.35
C ARG A 101 1.50 -0.26 13.93
N GLY A 102 2.26 0.80 13.64
CA GLY A 102 2.42 1.36 12.30
C GLY A 102 3.00 0.35 11.31
N VAL A 103 4.07 -0.35 11.67
CA VAL A 103 4.67 -1.42 10.85
C VAL A 103 3.65 -2.54 10.56
N ARG A 104 2.90 -2.98 11.57
CA ARG A 104 1.86 -4.01 11.39
C ARG A 104 0.69 -3.54 10.54
N ALA A 105 0.35 -2.26 10.62
CA ALA A 105 -0.64 -1.60 9.79
C ALA A 105 -0.28 -1.61 8.29
N LEU A 106 1.00 -1.72 7.94
CA LEU A 106 1.47 -1.87 6.56
C LEU A 106 1.34 -3.30 6.02
N MET A 107 1.15 -4.32 6.87
CA MET A 107 1.09 -5.73 6.44
C MET A 107 0.03 -6.02 5.36
N PRO A 108 -1.23 -5.52 5.45
CA PRO A 108 -2.20 -5.70 4.38
C PRO A 108 -1.70 -5.21 3.01
N PHE A 109 -0.95 -4.11 2.97
CA PHE A 109 -0.38 -3.58 1.72
C PHE A 109 0.73 -4.47 1.19
N ALA A 110 1.59 -4.98 2.07
CA ALA A 110 2.63 -5.93 1.67
C ALA A 110 2.04 -7.24 1.14
N VAL A 111 0.95 -7.72 1.73
CA VAL A 111 0.20 -8.89 1.24
C VAL A 111 -0.43 -8.61 -0.11
N ALA A 112 -1.13 -7.48 -0.26
CA ALA A 112 -1.70 -7.05 -1.53
C ALA A 112 -0.65 -6.91 -2.64
N TRP A 113 0.52 -6.38 -2.30
CA TRP A 113 1.67 -6.24 -3.21
C TRP A 113 2.24 -7.60 -3.60
N SER A 114 2.46 -8.49 -2.63
CA SER A 114 2.95 -9.85 -2.87
C SER A 114 1.98 -10.64 -3.76
N ASP A 115 0.68 -10.56 -3.49
CA ASP A 115 -0.34 -11.23 -4.28
C ASP A 115 -0.38 -10.66 -5.72
N ALA A 116 -0.32 -9.33 -5.90
CA ALA A 116 -0.26 -8.70 -7.23
C ALA A 116 0.98 -9.16 -8.04
N LEU A 117 2.15 -9.22 -7.39
CA LEU A 117 3.39 -9.69 -8.02
C LEU A 117 3.35 -11.18 -8.37
N SER A 118 2.64 -12.01 -7.60
CA SER A 118 2.58 -13.47 -7.79
C SER A 118 2.07 -13.88 -9.19
N LEU A 119 1.33 -13.00 -9.87
CA LEU A 119 0.80 -13.27 -11.20
C LEU A 119 1.74 -12.90 -12.34
N MET A 120 2.78 -12.12 -12.07
CA MET A 120 3.69 -11.58 -13.08
C MET A 120 4.85 -12.54 -13.33
N SER A 121 5.21 -12.73 -14.60
CA SER A 121 6.43 -13.46 -14.94
C SER A 121 7.67 -12.61 -14.63
N LYS A 122 8.83 -13.27 -14.48
CA LYS A 122 10.11 -12.56 -14.28
C LYS A 122 10.42 -11.63 -15.44
N GLU A 123 10.01 -11.98 -16.66
CA GLU A 123 10.14 -11.17 -17.86
C GLU A 123 9.24 -9.95 -17.80
N GLN A 124 7.99 -10.07 -17.33
CA GLN A 124 7.08 -8.94 -17.14
C GLN A 124 7.60 -7.97 -16.08
N LEU A 125 8.15 -8.49 -14.97
CA LEU A 125 8.79 -7.69 -13.93
C LEU A 125 10.05 -6.98 -14.42
N LYS A 126 10.88 -7.68 -15.20
CA LYS A 126 12.05 -7.06 -15.86
C LYS A 126 11.65 -6.03 -16.91
N ALA A 127 10.54 -6.25 -17.61
CA ALA A 127 10.01 -5.33 -18.62
C ALA A 127 9.42 -4.05 -18.03
N ALA A 128 8.95 -4.09 -16.77
CA ALA A 128 8.62 -2.89 -16.00
C ALA A 128 9.86 -2.01 -15.70
N LYS A 129 11.07 -2.49 -16.05
CA LYS A 129 12.30 -1.73 -16.36
C LYS A 129 12.69 -0.60 -15.40
N ARG A 130 12.29 -0.57 -14.13
CA ARG A 130 12.45 0.68 -13.34
C ARG A 130 13.15 0.53 -12.00
N ILE A 131 13.43 -0.69 -11.53
CA ILE A 131 14.35 -0.98 -10.41
C ILE A 131 14.92 -2.41 -10.60
N ASP A 132 16.17 -2.66 -10.20
CA ASP A 132 16.74 -4.03 -10.00
C ASP A 132 16.06 -4.81 -8.86
N ALA A 133 14.97 -4.28 -8.29
CA ALA A 133 14.23 -4.80 -7.14
C ALA A 133 13.32 -5.99 -7.51
N LEU A 134 13.85 -6.92 -8.31
CA LEU A 134 13.29 -8.26 -8.45
C LEU A 134 13.18 -8.87 -7.04
N ALA A 135 11.95 -8.99 -6.55
CA ALA A 135 11.57 -9.62 -5.29
C ALA A 135 11.83 -8.83 -4.00
N ILE A 136 11.32 -7.60 -3.90
CA ILE A 136 10.96 -7.06 -2.57
C ILE A 136 9.84 -7.95 -2.03
N ASN A 137 10.20 -8.98 -1.26
CA ASN A 137 9.26 -9.70 -0.43
C ASN A 137 8.87 -8.76 0.73
N ALA A 138 7.94 -7.85 0.43
CA ALA A 138 7.49 -6.82 1.36
C ALA A 138 6.96 -7.43 2.66
N VAL A 139 6.32 -8.60 2.59
CA VAL A 139 5.87 -9.36 3.76
C VAL A 139 7.06 -9.73 4.65
N GLN A 140 8.10 -10.32 4.07
CA GLN A 140 9.31 -10.69 4.81
C GLN A 140 9.99 -9.48 5.45
N ILE A 141 10.04 -8.33 4.76
CA ILE A 141 10.62 -7.10 5.31
C ILE A 141 9.83 -6.64 6.53
N ILE A 142 8.49 -6.62 6.45
CA ILE A 142 7.64 -6.22 7.57
C ILE A 142 7.76 -7.20 8.73
N VAL A 143 7.78 -8.52 8.46
CA VAL A 143 7.95 -9.55 9.51
C VAL A 143 9.31 -9.39 10.19
N SER A 144 10.39 -9.20 9.44
CA SER A 144 11.73 -9.00 10.00
C SER A 144 11.83 -7.70 10.79
N LEU A 145 11.17 -6.63 10.34
CA LEU A 145 11.11 -5.36 11.06
C LEU A 145 10.30 -5.50 12.37
N ASP A 146 9.13 -6.16 12.33
CA ASP A 146 8.35 -6.43 13.55
C ASP A 146 9.12 -7.30 14.55
N GLY A 147 9.81 -8.33 14.06
CA GLY A 147 10.66 -9.20 14.87
C GLY A 147 11.78 -8.42 15.54
N PHE A 148 12.48 -7.57 14.77
CA PHE A 148 13.52 -6.69 15.30
C PHE A 148 12.98 -5.73 16.37
N LEU A 149 11.84 -5.06 16.11
CA LEU A 149 11.21 -4.15 17.07
C LEU A 149 10.80 -4.89 18.34
N GLY A 150 10.20 -6.08 18.23
CA GLY A 150 9.81 -6.88 19.37
C GLY A 150 11.00 -7.33 20.22
N GLU A 151 12.01 -7.92 19.59
CA GLU A 151 13.14 -8.52 20.30
C GLU A 151 14.16 -7.51 20.83
N LYS A 152 14.38 -6.40 20.14
CA LYS A 152 15.46 -5.45 20.45
C LYS A 152 14.97 -4.16 21.08
N LEU A 153 13.78 -3.68 20.71
CA LEU A 153 13.27 -2.40 21.17
C LEU A 153 12.28 -2.58 22.32
N LEU A 154 11.18 -3.31 22.10
CA LEU A 154 10.11 -3.44 23.10
C LEU A 154 10.56 -4.26 24.32
N SER A 155 11.41 -5.27 24.14
CA SER A 155 11.95 -6.07 25.25
C SER A 155 12.79 -5.28 26.26
N ALA A 156 13.31 -4.11 25.84
CA ALA A 156 14.16 -3.24 26.66
C ALA A 156 13.39 -2.07 27.30
N LEU A 157 12.09 -1.95 27.02
CA LEU A 157 11.25 -0.83 27.45
C LEU A 157 10.16 -1.29 28.42
N PRO A 158 9.71 -0.43 29.34
CA PRO A 158 8.70 -0.76 30.35
C PRO A 158 7.29 -0.77 29.72
N MET A 159 6.98 -1.80 28.93
CA MET A 159 5.74 -1.86 28.16
C MET A 159 4.47 -1.92 29.04
N GLU A 160 4.60 -2.31 30.30
CA GLU A 160 3.53 -2.34 31.30
C GLU A 160 2.92 -0.96 31.60
N VAL A 161 3.64 0.13 31.30
CA VAL A 161 3.12 1.50 31.45
C VAL A 161 2.32 1.97 30.24
N THR A 162 2.19 1.13 29.21
CA THR A 162 1.53 1.44 27.95
C THR A 162 0.22 0.65 27.78
N ALA A 163 -0.54 0.97 26.73
CA ALA A 163 -1.71 0.20 26.29
C ALA A 163 -1.36 -1.04 25.43
N ALA A 164 -0.14 -1.59 25.57
CA ALA A 164 0.30 -2.76 24.82
C ALA A 164 -0.54 -4.00 25.17
N THR A 165 -1.02 -4.70 24.15
CA THR A 165 -1.72 -5.98 24.29
C THR A 165 -0.74 -7.14 24.20
N SER A 166 -1.16 -8.35 24.58
CA SER A 166 -0.33 -9.56 24.40
C SER A 166 0.09 -9.76 22.94
N SER A 167 -0.78 -9.42 21.98
CA SER A 167 -0.44 -9.47 20.56
C SER A 167 0.68 -8.49 20.21
N ASP A 168 0.64 -7.26 20.75
CA ASP A 168 1.67 -6.24 20.52
C ASP A 168 3.05 -6.66 21.05
N LEU A 169 3.10 -7.53 22.05
CA LEU A 169 4.35 -8.01 22.65
C LEU A 169 4.92 -9.21 21.90
N THR A 170 4.06 -10.09 21.37
CA THR A 170 4.50 -11.25 20.59
C THR A 170 5.09 -10.83 19.24
N ALA A 171 6.34 -11.21 18.97
CA ALA A 171 6.99 -11.02 17.68
C ALA A 171 6.42 -11.91 16.58
N TRP A 172 6.24 -11.31 15.40
CA TRP A 172 6.06 -12.08 14.18
C TRP A 172 7.36 -12.77 13.82
N THR A 173 7.25 -14.05 13.44
CA THR A 173 8.39 -14.87 13.04
C THR A 173 8.31 -15.16 11.54
N PRO A 174 9.46 -15.31 10.86
CA PRO A 174 9.49 -15.73 9.45
C PRO A 174 8.73 -17.04 9.21
N ASP A 175 8.84 -18.01 10.13
CA ASP A 175 8.20 -19.33 10.00
C ASP A 175 6.67 -19.26 10.07
N GLY A 176 6.10 -18.19 10.64
CA GLY A 176 4.65 -17.94 10.69
C GLY A 176 4.13 -16.99 9.60
N ALA A 177 4.97 -16.60 8.63
CA ALA A 177 4.60 -15.60 7.64
C ALA A 177 3.43 -16.04 6.76
N ASP A 178 3.33 -17.33 6.41
CA ASP A 178 2.24 -17.84 5.56
C ASP A 178 0.87 -17.75 6.27
N ASP A 179 0.82 -18.05 7.56
CA ASP A 179 -0.39 -17.90 8.38
C ASP A 179 -0.80 -16.43 8.50
N LEU A 180 0.17 -15.53 8.65
CA LEU A 180 -0.09 -14.08 8.64
C LEU A 180 -0.65 -13.64 7.29
N VAL A 181 -0.06 -14.08 6.17
CA VAL A 181 -0.56 -13.79 4.83
C VAL A 181 -2.01 -14.23 4.68
N LEU A 182 -2.36 -15.44 5.12
CA LEU A 182 -3.74 -15.93 5.06
C LEU A 182 -4.71 -15.09 5.89
N GLN A 183 -4.32 -14.68 7.10
CA GLN A 183 -5.14 -13.82 7.96
C GLN A 183 -5.36 -12.44 7.30
N PHE A 184 -4.28 -11.82 6.83
CA PHE A 184 -4.31 -10.49 6.24
C PHE A 184 -4.97 -10.45 4.85
N ARG A 185 -5.00 -11.55 4.10
CA ARG A 185 -5.79 -11.65 2.86
C ARG A 185 -7.26 -11.35 3.07
N THR A 186 -7.85 -11.78 4.19
CA THR A 186 -9.25 -11.45 4.51
C THR A 186 -9.44 -9.94 4.68
N LEU A 187 -8.48 -9.25 5.33
CA LEU A 187 -8.50 -7.79 5.47
C LEU A 187 -8.33 -7.09 4.11
N VAL A 188 -7.47 -7.61 3.23
CA VAL A 188 -7.31 -7.11 1.86
C VAL A 188 -8.60 -7.30 1.06
N THR A 189 -9.26 -8.44 1.18
CA THR A 189 -10.59 -8.67 0.58
C THR A 189 -11.58 -7.63 1.08
N ASP A 190 -11.75 -7.47 2.38
CA ASP A 190 -12.77 -6.57 2.94
C ASP A 190 -12.47 -5.11 2.56
N ALA A 191 -11.21 -4.71 2.60
CA ALA A 191 -10.78 -3.36 2.22
C ALA A 191 -10.95 -3.10 0.73
N SER A 192 -10.61 -4.05 -0.14
CA SER A 192 -10.84 -3.93 -1.58
C SER A 192 -12.32 -3.88 -1.90
N ALA A 193 -13.15 -4.73 -1.28
CA ALA A 193 -14.59 -4.76 -1.46
C ALA A 193 -15.24 -3.43 -1.06
N LYS A 194 -14.90 -2.88 0.12
CA LYS A 194 -15.41 -1.57 0.58
C LYS A 194 -15.01 -0.43 -0.37
N ARG A 195 -13.77 -0.44 -0.88
CA ARG A 195 -13.31 0.59 -1.84
C ARG A 195 -14.00 0.45 -3.19
N VAL A 196 -14.14 -0.77 -3.70
CA VAL A 196 -14.92 -1.04 -4.92
C VAL A 196 -16.38 -0.68 -4.72
N GLU A 197 -16.97 -0.87 -3.53
CA GLU A 197 -18.35 -0.48 -3.22
C GLU A 197 -18.57 1.02 -3.35
N ARG A 198 -17.63 1.80 -2.79
CA ARG A 198 -17.65 3.27 -2.88
C ARG A 198 -17.57 3.74 -4.34
N ALA A 199 -16.80 3.04 -5.18
CA ALA A 199 -16.71 3.35 -6.60
C ALA A 199 -17.94 2.85 -7.39
N ASN A 200 -18.43 1.64 -7.12
CA ASN A 200 -19.61 1.03 -7.74
C ASN A 200 -20.10 -0.23 -6.98
N SER A 201 -21.23 -0.12 -6.28
CA SER A 201 -21.85 -1.20 -5.50
C SER A 201 -22.27 -2.44 -6.33
N THR A 202 -22.56 -2.27 -7.62
CA THR A 202 -22.92 -3.40 -8.52
C THR A 202 -21.73 -4.33 -8.77
N LEU A 203 -20.50 -3.81 -8.65
CA LEU A 203 -19.26 -4.53 -8.93
C LEU A 203 -18.83 -5.43 -7.75
N VAL A 204 -19.12 -5.04 -6.51
CA VAL A 204 -18.93 -5.89 -5.32
C VAL A 204 -19.76 -7.17 -5.39
N ARG A 205 -21.00 -7.07 -5.91
CA ARG A 205 -21.86 -8.24 -6.11
C ARG A 205 -21.26 -9.25 -7.08
N LYS A 206 -20.47 -8.81 -8.08
CA LYS A 206 -19.78 -9.69 -9.03
C LYS A 206 -18.58 -10.42 -8.40
N ILE A 207 -17.82 -9.75 -7.53
CA ILE A 207 -16.73 -10.39 -6.75
C ILE A 207 -17.32 -11.48 -5.86
N ARG A 208 -18.38 -11.16 -5.11
CA ARG A 208 -19.08 -12.13 -4.27
C ARG A 208 -19.66 -13.28 -5.10
N GLY A 209 -20.29 -12.98 -6.23
CA GLY A 209 -20.81 -13.98 -7.16
C GLY A 209 -19.72 -14.90 -7.73
N ALA A 210 -18.51 -14.40 -7.98
CA ALA A 210 -17.39 -15.23 -8.42
C ALA A 210 -16.92 -16.19 -7.30
N ARG A 211 -16.87 -15.74 -6.05
CA ARG A 211 -16.58 -16.60 -4.89
C ARG A 211 -17.68 -17.65 -4.67
N ASP A 212 -18.94 -17.27 -4.80
CA ASP A 212 -20.08 -18.17 -4.65
C ASP A 212 -20.10 -19.22 -5.77
N ALA A 213 -19.82 -18.83 -7.02
CA ALA A 213 -19.70 -19.76 -8.15
C ALA A 213 -18.60 -20.80 -7.91
N LEU A 214 -17.44 -20.38 -7.38
CA LEU A 214 -16.37 -21.31 -7.01
C LEU A 214 -16.77 -22.31 -5.92
N LYS A 215 -17.70 -21.93 -5.05
CA LYS A 215 -18.12 -22.76 -3.91
C LYS A 215 -19.26 -23.71 -4.26
N TYR A 216 -20.14 -23.33 -5.18
CA TYR A 216 -21.43 -24.00 -5.38
C TYR A 216 -21.75 -24.43 -6.82
N SER A 217 -20.93 -24.09 -7.83
CA SER A 217 -21.21 -24.41 -9.23
C SER A 217 -20.30 -25.51 -9.78
N GLU A 218 -20.87 -26.40 -10.60
CA GLU A 218 -20.17 -27.46 -11.34
C GLU A 218 -19.21 -26.86 -12.38
N ASP A 219 -19.66 -25.85 -13.15
CA ASP A 219 -18.82 -25.01 -14.03
C ASP A 219 -18.22 -23.79 -13.31
N GLY A 220 -17.97 -23.92 -12.00
CA GLY A 220 -17.64 -22.78 -11.13
C GLY A 220 -16.41 -22.00 -11.59
N ILE A 221 -15.43 -22.67 -12.21
CA ILE A 221 -14.17 -22.04 -12.67
C ILE A 221 -14.43 -21.11 -13.86
N SER A 222 -15.03 -21.60 -14.94
CA SER A 222 -15.27 -20.80 -16.15
C SER A 222 -16.25 -19.66 -15.90
N GLN A 223 -17.28 -19.88 -15.08
CA GLN A 223 -18.23 -18.84 -14.69
C GLN A 223 -17.57 -17.75 -13.83
N ALA A 224 -16.80 -18.14 -12.82
CA ALA A 224 -16.08 -17.20 -11.98
C ALA A 224 -15.03 -16.42 -12.78
N ALA A 225 -14.25 -17.08 -13.63
CA ALA A 225 -13.27 -16.44 -14.49
C ALA A 225 -13.92 -15.40 -15.42
N ASN A 226 -15.05 -15.74 -16.04
CA ASN A 226 -15.79 -14.80 -16.89
C ASN A 226 -16.35 -13.60 -16.09
N SER A 227 -16.89 -13.85 -14.89
CA SER A 227 -17.39 -12.78 -14.02
C SER A 227 -16.29 -11.79 -13.61
N LEU A 228 -15.10 -12.31 -13.28
CA LEU A 228 -13.94 -11.49 -12.89
C LEU A 228 -13.34 -10.71 -14.07
N ILE A 229 -13.32 -11.27 -15.27
CA ILE A 229 -12.92 -10.52 -16.49
C ILE A 229 -13.89 -9.38 -16.75
N GLU A 230 -15.20 -9.64 -16.70
CA GLU A 230 -16.22 -8.61 -16.92
C GLU A 230 -16.13 -7.52 -15.86
N LEU A 231 -15.90 -7.88 -14.59
CA LEU A 231 -15.67 -6.94 -13.50
C LEU A 231 -14.50 -6.00 -13.81
N LEU A 232 -13.32 -6.55 -14.13
CA LEU A 232 -12.13 -5.77 -14.49
C LEU A 232 -12.39 -4.82 -15.67
N ASP A 233 -12.94 -5.37 -16.75
CA ASP A 233 -13.22 -4.62 -17.97
C ASP A 233 -14.31 -3.56 -17.79
N ARG A 234 -15.21 -3.74 -16.82
CA ARG A 234 -16.25 -2.77 -16.47
C ARG A 234 -15.69 -1.69 -15.56
N ILE A 235 -14.91 -2.03 -14.52
CA ILE A 235 -14.26 -1.06 -13.62
C ILE A 235 -13.44 -0.05 -14.44
N MET A 236 -12.55 -0.53 -15.30
CA MET A 236 -11.67 0.36 -16.06
C MET A 236 -12.46 1.25 -17.04
N ARG A 237 -13.49 0.69 -17.69
CA ARG A 237 -14.28 1.39 -18.72
C ARG A 237 -15.30 2.38 -18.13
N GLU A 238 -15.89 2.05 -16.99
CA GLU A 238 -16.81 2.95 -16.29
C GLU A 238 -16.06 4.08 -15.58
N ALA A 239 -14.83 3.81 -15.12
CA ALA A 239 -13.96 4.86 -14.57
C ALA A 239 -13.56 5.85 -15.67
N PHE A 240 -13.09 5.37 -16.83
CA PHE A 240 -12.67 6.22 -17.94
C PHE A 240 -13.14 5.65 -19.29
N PRO A 241 -13.97 6.39 -20.06
CA PRO A 241 -14.32 6.02 -21.42
C PRO A 241 -13.09 5.91 -22.34
N PRO A 242 -13.14 5.10 -23.42
CA PRO A 242 -12.00 4.90 -24.32
C PRO A 242 -11.37 6.19 -24.86
N ASP A 243 -12.19 7.19 -25.21
CA ASP A 243 -11.71 8.47 -25.75
C ASP A 243 -10.96 9.29 -24.68
N SER A 244 -11.40 9.22 -23.43
CA SER A 244 -10.71 9.82 -22.28
C SER A 244 -9.36 9.13 -22.03
N VAL A 245 -9.31 7.81 -22.14
CA VAL A 245 -8.05 7.05 -22.02
C VAL A 245 -7.08 7.42 -23.14
N LEU A 246 -7.55 7.53 -24.39
CA LEU A 246 -6.70 7.97 -25.50
C LEU A 246 -6.15 9.37 -25.29
N SER A 247 -7.00 10.31 -24.87
CA SER A 247 -6.59 11.68 -24.57
C SER A 247 -5.57 11.72 -23.43
N TRP A 248 -5.77 10.89 -22.40
CA TRP A 248 -4.84 10.76 -21.28
C TRP A 248 -3.49 10.19 -21.72
N VAL A 249 -3.48 9.14 -22.54
CA VAL A 249 -2.23 8.56 -23.10
C VAL A 249 -1.48 9.59 -23.93
N ASP A 250 -2.17 10.31 -24.82
CA ASP A 250 -1.54 11.32 -25.68
C ASP A 250 -0.94 12.49 -24.87
N GLY A 251 -1.59 12.87 -23.77
CA GLY A 251 -1.12 13.95 -22.90
C GLY A 251 -0.01 13.55 -21.92
N ASN A 252 0.04 12.27 -21.51
CA ASN A 252 0.93 11.84 -20.42
C ASN A 252 2.01 10.86 -20.85
N LEU A 253 1.76 10.04 -21.86
CA LEU A 253 2.64 8.96 -22.31
C LEU A 253 2.71 8.89 -23.85
N PRO A 254 3.00 10.00 -24.54
CA PRO A 254 2.96 10.06 -26.01
C PRO A 254 3.98 9.13 -26.68
N ASP A 255 5.11 8.90 -26.01
CA ASP A 255 6.24 8.13 -26.53
C ASP A 255 6.28 6.68 -26.03
N GLU A 256 5.34 6.26 -25.17
CA GLU A 256 5.28 4.88 -24.69
C GLU A 256 4.68 3.95 -25.75
N PRO A 257 5.43 2.94 -26.23
CA PRO A 257 4.96 2.03 -27.27
C PRO A 257 3.82 1.13 -26.75
N ASP A 258 3.01 0.62 -27.68
CA ASP A 258 1.98 -0.41 -27.44
C ASP A 258 0.84 0.00 -26.46
N LEU A 259 0.63 1.30 -26.26
CA LEU A 259 -0.52 1.80 -25.49
C LEU A 259 -1.79 1.99 -26.33
N THR A 260 -1.66 2.02 -27.65
CA THR A 260 -2.80 2.12 -28.57
C THR A 260 -2.65 1.16 -29.74
N TYR A 261 -3.78 0.78 -30.35
CA TYR A 261 -3.82 -0.06 -31.54
C TYR A 261 -4.94 0.42 -32.48
N LEU A 262 -4.88 -0.02 -33.74
CA LEU A 262 -5.94 0.24 -34.71
C LEU A 262 -6.95 -0.91 -34.72
N LYS A 263 -8.23 -0.57 -34.56
CA LYS A 263 -9.36 -1.47 -34.69
C LYS A 263 -10.34 -0.90 -35.71
N ASP A 264 -10.58 -1.63 -36.79
CA ASP A 264 -11.50 -1.21 -37.86
C ASP A 264 -11.22 0.21 -38.41
N GLY A 265 -9.93 0.58 -38.47
CA GLY A 265 -9.47 1.91 -38.92
C GLY A 265 -9.56 3.02 -37.87
N GLN A 266 -10.08 2.74 -36.67
CA GLN A 266 -10.13 3.68 -35.55
C GLN A 266 -9.06 3.33 -34.50
N ARG A 267 -8.42 4.35 -33.93
CA ARG A 267 -7.47 4.17 -32.84
C ARG A 267 -8.22 3.83 -31.56
N ALA A 268 -7.76 2.81 -30.84
CA ALA A 268 -8.34 2.36 -29.59
C ALA A 268 -7.22 2.16 -28.53
N PRO A 269 -7.51 2.39 -27.23
CA PRO A 269 -6.54 2.17 -26.18
C PRO A 269 -6.34 0.66 -25.96
N THR A 270 -5.11 0.23 -25.72
CA THR A 270 -4.87 -1.15 -25.26
C THR A 270 -5.37 -1.32 -23.83
N LYS A 271 -5.53 -2.59 -23.41
CA LYS A 271 -5.89 -2.86 -22.01
C LYS A 271 -4.85 -2.32 -21.04
N ARG A 272 -3.57 -2.31 -21.42
CA ARG A 272 -2.50 -1.70 -20.62
C ARG A 272 -2.72 -0.20 -20.43
N ALA A 273 -3.13 0.52 -21.48
CA ALA A 273 -3.48 1.93 -21.37
C ALA A 273 -4.69 2.18 -20.46
N GLU A 274 -5.75 1.37 -20.58
CA GLU A 274 -6.90 1.44 -19.68
C GLU A 274 -6.48 1.21 -18.21
N ALA A 275 -5.63 0.23 -17.95
CA ALA A 275 -5.16 -0.08 -16.59
C ALA A 275 -4.24 1.03 -16.03
N LEU A 276 -3.33 1.59 -16.83
CA LEU A 276 -2.48 2.70 -16.41
C LEU A 276 -3.30 3.95 -16.09
N CYS A 277 -4.22 4.34 -16.98
CA CYS A 277 -5.10 5.47 -16.76
C CYS A 277 -5.95 5.29 -15.49
N PHE A 278 -6.50 4.08 -15.29
CA PHE A 278 -7.24 3.73 -14.08
C PHE A 278 -6.40 3.85 -12.81
N VAL A 279 -5.18 3.30 -12.79
CA VAL A 279 -4.29 3.34 -11.60
C VAL A 279 -3.79 4.74 -11.31
N HIS A 280 -3.69 5.62 -12.31
CA HIS A 280 -3.41 7.04 -12.14
C HIS A 280 -4.65 7.87 -11.80
N GLY A 281 -5.85 7.27 -11.76
CA GLY A 281 -7.10 8.00 -11.56
C GLY A 281 -7.37 9.06 -12.63
N GLY A 282 -6.82 8.90 -13.84
CA GLY A 282 -6.86 9.92 -14.90
C GLY A 282 -6.02 11.18 -14.61
N GLY A 283 -5.29 11.20 -13.49
CA GLY A 283 -4.39 12.29 -13.12
C GLY A 283 -3.07 12.27 -13.92
N PRO A 284 -2.28 13.35 -13.84
CA PRO A 284 -1.05 13.47 -14.60
C PRO A 284 0.02 12.45 -14.17
N VAL A 285 0.87 12.03 -15.12
CA VAL A 285 2.08 11.26 -14.81
C VAL A 285 3.17 12.24 -14.38
N MET A 286 3.47 12.27 -13.09
CA MET A 286 4.48 13.18 -12.55
C MET A 286 5.89 12.79 -13.02
N PRO A 287 6.70 13.76 -13.50
CA PRO A 287 8.10 13.54 -13.78
C PRO A 287 8.83 13.03 -12.53
N ARG A 288 9.79 12.14 -12.74
CA ARG A 288 10.68 11.63 -11.69
C ARG A 288 12.11 11.70 -12.16
N ASP A 289 13.04 11.54 -11.22
CA ASP A 289 14.45 11.48 -11.57
C ASP A 289 14.71 10.36 -12.58
N ALA A 290 15.41 10.73 -13.64
CA ALA A 290 15.92 9.77 -14.61
C ALA A 290 16.77 8.72 -13.89
N ASN A 291 16.62 7.47 -14.29
CA ASN A 291 17.42 6.38 -13.76
C ASN A 291 18.13 5.65 -14.90
N LYS A 292 18.90 4.62 -14.57
CA LYS A 292 19.68 3.86 -15.58
C LYS A 292 18.81 3.13 -16.62
N TYR A 293 17.49 3.19 -16.52
CA TYR A 293 16.56 2.46 -17.37
C TYR A 293 15.57 3.34 -18.13
N ASP A 294 15.36 4.59 -17.74
CA ASP A 294 14.58 5.59 -18.48
C ASP A 294 14.90 7.04 -18.08
N ILE A 295 14.36 7.98 -18.84
CA ILE A 295 14.56 9.43 -18.71
C ILE A 295 13.66 10.10 -17.67
N GLY A 296 12.89 9.34 -16.88
CA GLY A 296 12.05 9.90 -15.82
C GLY A 296 10.64 10.36 -16.24
N GLU A 297 10.26 10.16 -17.50
CA GLU A 297 9.00 10.66 -18.09
C GLU A 297 7.88 9.60 -18.20
N GLY A 298 8.08 8.39 -17.66
CA GLY A 298 7.09 7.31 -17.68
C GLY A 298 6.49 7.01 -16.30
N PRO A 299 5.42 6.17 -16.22
CA PRO A 299 4.74 5.84 -14.97
C PRO A 299 5.71 5.41 -13.87
N SER A 300 5.42 5.81 -12.63
CA SER A 300 6.19 5.34 -11.49
C SER A 300 6.12 3.81 -11.40
N PHE A 301 7.16 3.21 -10.80
CA PHE A 301 7.26 1.76 -10.65
C PHE A 301 6.01 1.15 -9.98
N LEU A 302 5.47 1.80 -8.95
CA LEU A 302 4.26 1.34 -8.26
C LEU A 302 3.05 1.29 -9.19
N HIS A 303 2.82 2.34 -9.98
CA HIS A 303 1.68 2.41 -10.89
C HIS A 303 1.80 1.38 -12.02
N ASP A 304 2.99 1.21 -12.60
CA ASP A 304 3.22 0.24 -13.68
C ASP A 304 3.08 -1.21 -13.17
N VAL A 305 3.58 -1.53 -11.97
CA VAL A 305 3.39 -2.86 -11.36
C VAL A 305 1.91 -3.16 -11.10
N VAL A 306 1.15 -2.22 -10.53
CA VAL A 306 -0.28 -2.43 -10.28
C VAL A 306 -1.04 -2.61 -11.59
N ALA A 307 -0.77 -1.77 -12.60
CA ALA A 307 -1.39 -1.89 -13.92
C ALA A 307 -1.05 -3.24 -14.58
N LEU A 308 0.22 -3.65 -14.56
CA LEU A 308 0.64 -4.96 -15.07
C LEU A 308 0.03 -6.13 -14.29
N GLY A 309 -0.16 -5.98 -12.97
CA GLY A 309 -0.86 -6.94 -12.12
C GLY A 309 -2.30 -7.16 -12.57
N LEU A 310 -3.06 -6.09 -12.82
CA LEU A 310 -4.44 -6.15 -13.35
C LEU A 310 -4.49 -6.84 -14.71
N ILE A 311 -3.56 -6.52 -15.61
CA ILE A 311 -3.49 -7.13 -16.95
C ILE A 311 -3.10 -8.60 -16.88
N SER A 312 -2.16 -8.96 -16.01
CA SER A 312 -1.72 -10.34 -15.84
C SER A 312 -2.83 -11.20 -15.22
N ALA A 313 -3.57 -10.65 -14.25
CA ALA A 313 -4.79 -11.26 -13.73
C ALA A 313 -5.81 -11.51 -14.84
N ARG A 314 -6.16 -10.46 -15.61
CA ARG A 314 -7.10 -10.58 -16.73
C ARG A 314 -6.69 -11.66 -17.74
N ASN A 315 -5.42 -11.69 -18.13
CA ASN A 315 -4.92 -12.67 -19.11
C ASN A 315 -4.92 -14.10 -18.55
N LYS A 316 -4.63 -14.30 -17.27
CA LYS A 316 -4.73 -15.61 -16.61
C LYS A 316 -6.19 -16.07 -16.51
N LEU A 317 -7.11 -15.18 -16.13
CA LEU A 317 -8.55 -15.47 -16.14
C LEU A 317 -9.03 -15.87 -17.53
N GLN A 318 -8.55 -15.19 -18.58
CA GLN A 318 -8.90 -15.51 -19.96
C GLN A 318 -8.49 -16.93 -20.36
N LYS A 319 -7.34 -17.41 -19.85
CA LYS A 319 -6.89 -18.80 -20.04
C LYS A 319 -7.76 -19.79 -19.26
N LEU A 320 -8.01 -19.51 -17.98
CA LEU A 320 -8.85 -20.36 -17.11
C LEU A 320 -10.30 -20.46 -17.60
N LYS A 321 -10.86 -19.38 -18.14
CA LYS A 321 -12.20 -19.36 -18.74
C LYS A 321 -12.36 -20.40 -19.87
N HIS A 322 -11.29 -20.67 -20.60
CA HIS A 322 -11.27 -21.59 -21.74
C HIS A 322 -10.63 -22.94 -21.40
N ALA A 323 -10.34 -23.17 -20.11
CA ALA A 323 -9.82 -24.44 -19.64
C ALA A 323 -11.01 -25.32 -19.24
N ASP A 324 -11.12 -26.50 -19.85
CA ASP A 324 -12.24 -27.43 -19.65
C ASP A 324 -11.95 -28.46 -18.52
N GLY A 325 -10.96 -28.21 -17.66
CA GLY A 325 -10.44 -29.21 -16.71
C GLY A 325 -11.26 -29.38 -15.43
N GLY A 326 -11.83 -28.30 -14.89
CA GLY A 326 -12.53 -28.30 -13.62
C GLY A 326 -11.67 -28.76 -12.43
N THR A 327 -10.35 -28.72 -12.54
CA THR A 327 -9.47 -29.44 -11.59
C THR A 327 -9.24 -28.66 -10.28
N PRO A 328 -8.86 -29.34 -9.19
CA PRO A 328 -8.45 -28.68 -7.94
C PRO A 328 -7.34 -27.65 -8.14
N GLU A 329 -6.39 -27.90 -9.03
CA GLU A 329 -5.29 -27.00 -9.36
C GLU A 329 -5.77 -25.75 -10.08
N GLU A 330 -6.72 -25.87 -11.03
CA GLU A 330 -7.34 -24.71 -11.69
C GLU A 330 -8.12 -23.85 -10.71
N ARG A 331 -8.77 -24.49 -9.71
CA ARG A 331 -9.45 -23.79 -8.63
C ARG A 331 -8.47 -23.02 -7.74
N GLU A 332 -7.35 -23.63 -7.38
CA GLU A 332 -6.29 -22.96 -6.62
C GLU A 332 -5.68 -21.79 -7.40
N GLN A 333 -5.42 -21.98 -8.70
CA GLN A 333 -4.95 -20.91 -9.59
C GLN A 333 -5.95 -19.76 -9.66
N LEU A 334 -7.25 -20.05 -9.77
CA LEU A 334 -8.28 -19.02 -9.81
C LEU A 334 -8.38 -18.26 -8.48
N MET A 335 -8.24 -18.93 -7.35
CA MET A 335 -8.18 -18.29 -6.03
C MET A 335 -6.95 -17.39 -5.89
N ALA A 336 -5.79 -17.84 -6.35
CA ALA A 336 -4.58 -17.01 -6.37
C ALA A 336 -4.77 -15.76 -7.27
N VAL A 337 -5.43 -15.93 -8.41
CA VAL A 337 -5.75 -14.81 -9.31
C VAL A 337 -6.74 -13.84 -8.67
N LEU A 338 -7.72 -14.33 -7.92
CA LEU A 338 -8.67 -13.50 -7.19
C LEU A 338 -7.97 -12.67 -6.10
N SER A 339 -7.11 -13.27 -5.28
CA SER A 339 -6.36 -12.54 -4.24
C SER A 339 -5.46 -11.46 -4.84
N ALA A 340 -4.77 -11.77 -5.94
CA ALA A 340 -3.95 -10.82 -6.67
C ALA A 340 -4.75 -9.66 -7.27
N LEU A 341 -5.95 -9.95 -7.78
CA LEU A 341 -6.88 -8.94 -8.27
C LEU A 341 -7.37 -8.04 -7.12
N GLU A 342 -7.80 -8.61 -6.00
CA GLU A 342 -8.21 -7.86 -4.81
C GLU A 342 -7.07 -6.97 -4.29
N GLY A 343 -5.84 -7.49 -4.25
CA GLY A 343 -4.65 -6.74 -3.89
C GLY A 343 -4.33 -5.60 -4.86
N ALA A 344 -4.34 -5.86 -6.17
CA ALA A 344 -4.11 -4.84 -7.19
C ALA A 344 -5.19 -3.75 -7.18
N LEU A 345 -6.46 -4.11 -6.98
CA LEU A 345 -7.55 -3.15 -6.82
C LEU A 345 -7.39 -2.34 -5.53
N MET A 346 -7.05 -2.97 -4.41
CA MET A 346 -6.77 -2.27 -3.16
C MET A 346 -5.67 -1.22 -3.35
N LEU A 347 -4.56 -1.60 -3.96
CA LEU A 347 -3.42 -0.71 -4.21
C LEU A 347 -3.77 0.39 -5.22
N GLY A 348 -4.34 0.01 -6.37
CA GLY A 348 -4.71 0.95 -7.42
C GLY A 348 -5.73 1.99 -6.97
N LEU A 349 -6.74 1.59 -6.20
CA LEU A 349 -7.73 2.52 -5.65
C LEU A 349 -7.16 3.41 -4.54
N THR A 350 -6.13 2.94 -3.82
CA THR A 350 -5.48 3.74 -2.76
C THR A 350 -4.48 4.73 -3.33
N ILE A 351 -3.71 4.34 -4.35
CA ILE A 351 -2.65 5.18 -4.96
C ILE A 351 -3.24 6.11 -6.02
N GLY A 352 -4.20 5.62 -6.81
CA GLY A 352 -4.85 6.39 -7.88
C GLY A 352 -5.83 7.45 -7.39
N GLY A 353 -5.92 7.70 -6.08
CA GLY A 353 -6.70 8.79 -5.53
C GLY A 353 -8.18 8.74 -5.90
N LEU A 354 -8.80 7.55 -5.96
CA LEU A 354 -10.25 7.42 -6.13
C LEU A 354 -11.02 7.80 -4.83
N SER A 355 -10.72 9.00 -4.33
CA SER A 355 -11.73 9.99 -3.93
C SER A 355 -11.98 10.90 -5.14
N ALA A 356 -12.40 10.33 -6.28
CA ALA A 356 -12.87 11.16 -7.38
C ALA A 356 -14.27 11.65 -7.00
N GLU A 357 -14.38 12.93 -6.64
CA GLU A 357 -15.56 13.66 -7.11
C GLU A 357 -15.64 13.40 -8.62
N PRO A 358 -16.82 13.03 -9.16
CA PRO A 358 -16.97 12.79 -10.58
C PRO A 358 -16.47 14.02 -11.34
N PRO A 359 -15.76 13.84 -12.47
CA PRO A 359 -15.25 14.98 -13.23
C PRO A 359 -16.41 15.91 -13.54
N THR A 360 -16.30 17.16 -13.09
CA THR A 360 -17.25 18.22 -13.42
C THR A 360 -17.41 18.22 -14.94
N PRO A 361 -18.62 17.99 -15.48
CA PRO A 361 -18.81 18.02 -16.92
C PRO A 361 -18.33 19.38 -17.43
N LEU A 362 -17.40 19.36 -18.38
CA LEU A 362 -16.97 20.55 -19.12
C LEU A 362 -18.23 21.27 -19.61
N GLU A 363 -18.54 22.42 -19.01
CA GLU A 363 -19.55 23.32 -19.56
C GLU A 363 -19.06 23.76 -20.93
N LEU A 364 -19.69 23.21 -21.97
CA LEU A 364 -19.52 23.74 -23.32
C LEU A 364 -20.00 25.20 -23.28
N PRO A 365 -19.22 26.15 -23.83
CA PRO A 365 -19.62 27.55 -23.86
C PRO A 365 -20.99 27.64 -24.56
N ALA A 366 -21.95 28.27 -23.89
CA ALA A 366 -23.27 28.52 -24.42
C ALA A 366 -23.13 29.27 -25.77
N ALA A 367 -23.79 28.72 -26.79
CA ALA A 367 -23.89 29.31 -28.12
C ALA A 367 -24.73 30.59 -28.12
#